data_AF-A0A6T8G8K5-F1
#
_entry.id   AF-A0A6T8G8K5-F1
#
_cell.length_a   1.000
_cell.length_b   1.000
_cell.length_c   1.000
_cell.angle_alpha   90.00
_cell.angle_beta   90.00
_cell.angle_gamma   90.00
#
_symmetry.space_group_name_H-M   'P 1'
#
loop_
_entity.id
_entity.type
_entity.pdbx_description
1 polymer ?
#
loop_
_entity_poly.entity_id
_entity_poly.type
_entity_poly.pdbx_seq_one_letter_code
_entity_poly.pdbx_strand_id
1 'polypeptide(L)'
;EITMLRTALLAAAVAASVAHMDGDVVSLDRAIAERIASRAQTSEGRQQLLLQSQIYHTELVENAAQAKAEQEEQGEGFKIKFVPANSSVFVPHQSSTFKVIPNQAFVLGYADNTHLQGFQGRDVVQLGEYSMLAPFGAVTDCNSPDFNGIDGIVGFGMPAPAGPPAPPAGGGGGGGMGGMMGGMMGNAIGAKAPPPSLPLPLLFSLTSSKDLGPGDKMLKRRAFSFVSGETKGEIHLGGYDPAAIEGDMFMTPCISTHDYSVVAMSLKYGSTDLIKFKPSVAKGAQYVPAIMDSGTSCLVMPDSDLGGKLTVSPFSTWKSAVGNVDAPETQESFFLNIAGREFEIPYHIWYLSDTNQSCVQKAPPGFPGLLVGDVFFRRYLVLFDLERYPEEVVIGIGLHNPSYSLLGYYGDSKVIPKISADKVQTLNITNAPPGYTKHPAIATDRIPLYNQFQTQYFINVSVGTPRQNFTVIFDTGSSVFGIFSQCIADAPNYGSCSFGGYKG
;
A
#
# COMPACT_ATOMS: atom_id res chain seq x y z
N GLU A 1 -64.88 -7.72 -30.68
CA GLU A 1 -64.35 -7.94 -29.31
C GLU A 1 -63.02 -8.71 -29.23
N ILE A 2 -62.67 -9.58 -30.17
CA ILE A 2 -61.41 -10.37 -30.09
C ILE A 2 -60.15 -9.53 -30.42
N THR A 3 -60.28 -8.42 -31.16
CA THR A 3 -59.14 -7.57 -31.55
C THR A 3 -58.71 -6.59 -30.45
N MET A 4 -59.62 -6.12 -29.58
CA MET A 4 -59.26 -5.25 -28.44
C MET A 4 -58.56 -6.02 -27.31
N LEU A 5 -58.90 -7.30 -27.10
CA LEU A 5 -58.27 -8.13 -26.08
C LEU A 5 -56.79 -8.43 -26.40
N ARG A 6 -56.42 -8.53 -27.68
CA ARG A 6 -55.03 -8.77 -28.11
C ARG A 6 -54.14 -7.55 -27.94
N THR A 7 -54.67 -6.34 -28.16
CA THR A 7 -53.91 -5.09 -27.96
C THR A 7 -53.71 -4.78 -26.48
N ALA A 8 -54.69 -5.11 -25.62
CA ALA A 8 -54.57 -4.96 -24.17
C ALA A 8 -53.60 -5.98 -23.54
N LEU A 9 -53.57 -7.23 -24.00
CA LEU A 9 -52.58 -8.22 -23.54
C LEU A 9 -51.15 -7.89 -24.01
N LEU A 10 -50.97 -7.32 -25.22
CA LEU A 10 -49.65 -6.88 -25.68
C LEU A 10 -49.16 -5.66 -24.90
N ALA A 11 -50.05 -4.71 -24.57
CA ALA A 11 -49.69 -3.54 -23.77
C ALA A 11 -49.36 -3.90 -22.30
N ALA A 12 -50.06 -4.88 -21.71
CA ALA A 12 -49.75 -5.39 -20.37
C ALA A 12 -48.46 -6.23 -20.34
N ALA A 13 -48.15 -6.97 -21.40
CA ALA A 13 -46.88 -7.71 -21.52
C ALA A 13 -45.67 -6.77 -21.73
N VAL A 14 -45.84 -5.66 -22.44
CA VAL A 14 -44.80 -4.64 -22.61
C VAL A 14 -44.65 -3.78 -21.34
N ALA A 15 -45.73 -3.50 -20.60
CA ALA A 15 -45.63 -2.82 -19.30
C ALA A 15 -44.98 -3.70 -18.21
N ALA A 16 -45.19 -5.02 -18.24
CA ALA A 16 -44.55 -5.96 -17.33
C ALA A 16 -43.05 -6.20 -17.65
N SER A 17 -42.61 -5.99 -18.90
CA SER A 17 -41.19 -6.07 -19.27
C SER A 17 -40.39 -4.79 -18.96
N VAL A 18 -41.06 -3.67 -18.64
CA VAL A 18 -40.40 -2.39 -18.30
C VAL A 18 -40.14 -2.28 -16.78
N ALA A 19 -40.79 -3.09 -15.96
CA ALA A 19 -40.58 -3.11 -14.50
C ALA A 19 -39.45 -4.07 -14.02
N HIS A 20 -38.62 -4.58 -14.94
CA HIS A 20 -37.50 -5.47 -14.62
C HIS A 20 -36.17 -5.11 -15.31
N MET A 21 -36.06 -3.90 -15.87
CA MET A 21 -34.86 -3.46 -16.59
C MET A 21 -33.85 -2.65 -15.77
N ASP A 22 -33.94 -2.64 -14.44
CA ASP A 22 -32.86 -2.11 -13.57
C ASP A 22 -31.78 -3.17 -13.24
N GLY A 23 -31.94 -4.42 -13.72
CA GLY A 23 -31.01 -5.52 -13.45
C GLY A 23 -29.92 -5.79 -14.50
N ASP A 24 -30.11 -5.36 -15.75
CA ASP A 24 -29.27 -5.85 -16.86
C ASP A 24 -28.07 -4.95 -17.21
N VAL A 25 -28.12 -3.64 -16.95
CA VAL A 25 -26.98 -2.74 -17.20
C VAL A 25 -25.84 -2.98 -16.18
N VAL A 26 -26.21 -3.38 -14.95
CA VAL A 26 -25.26 -3.78 -13.90
C VAL A 26 -24.51 -5.08 -14.27
N SER A 27 -25.00 -5.88 -15.22
CA SER A 27 -24.41 -7.18 -15.58
C SER A 27 -23.24 -7.08 -16.58
N LEU A 28 -23.30 -6.18 -17.56
CA LEU A 28 -22.28 -6.08 -18.61
C LEU A 28 -21.03 -5.37 -18.11
N ASP A 29 -21.18 -4.26 -17.38
CA ASP A 29 -20.04 -3.50 -16.85
C ASP A 29 -19.32 -4.30 -15.77
N ARG A 30 -20.08 -5.06 -14.96
CA ARG A 30 -19.51 -6.04 -14.03
C ARG A 30 -18.76 -7.15 -14.76
N ALA A 31 -19.34 -7.75 -15.80
CA ALA A 31 -18.64 -8.78 -16.59
C ALA A 31 -17.37 -8.24 -17.27
N ILE A 32 -17.39 -6.99 -17.73
CA ILE A 32 -16.20 -6.30 -18.27
C ILE A 32 -15.16 -6.11 -17.16
N ALA A 33 -15.57 -5.62 -15.99
CA ALA A 33 -14.68 -5.39 -14.86
C ALA A 33 -14.03 -6.68 -14.36
N GLU A 34 -14.82 -7.74 -14.20
CA GLU A 34 -14.34 -9.08 -13.85
C GLU A 34 -13.34 -9.60 -14.90
N ARG A 35 -13.61 -9.35 -16.20
CA ARG A 35 -12.69 -9.74 -17.28
C ARG A 35 -11.41 -8.90 -17.33
N ILE A 36 -11.46 -7.61 -16.98
CA ILE A 36 -10.26 -6.77 -16.87
C ILE A 36 -9.43 -7.26 -15.69
N ALA A 37 -10.04 -7.44 -14.53
CA ALA A 37 -9.38 -7.95 -13.33
C ALA A 37 -8.78 -9.34 -13.59
N SER A 38 -9.50 -10.26 -14.23
CA SER A 38 -9.01 -11.61 -14.49
C SER A 38 -7.77 -11.67 -15.38
N ARG A 39 -7.50 -10.64 -16.21
CA ARG A 39 -6.24 -10.57 -16.98
C ARG A 39 -5.02 -10.53 -16.05
N ALA A 40 -5.16 -10.00 -14.84
CA ALA A 40 -4.06 -9.95 -13.89
C ALA A 40 -3.63 -11.32 -13.34
N GLN A 41 -4.32 -12.41 -13.71
CA GLN A 41 -3.97 -13.78 -13.31
C GLN A 41 -2.80 -14.36 -14.12
N THR A 42 -2.49 -13.81 -15.30
CA THR A 42 -1.34 -14.24 -16.09
C THR A 42 -0.27 -13.16 -16.13
N SER A 43 0.99 -13.57 -16.31
CA SER A 43 2.12 -12.65 -16.51
C SER A 43 1.88 -11.73 -17.71
N GLU A 44 1.41 -12.27 -18.84
CA GLU A 44 1.15 -11.52 -20.06
C GLU A 44 -0.02 -10.55 -19.86
N GLY A 45 -1.07 -10.97 -19.15
CA GLY A 45 -2.23 -10.14 -18.89
C GLY A 45 -1.91 -9.01 -17.90
N ARG A 46 -1.08 -9.25 -16.88
CA ARG A 46 -0.53 -8.17 -16.03
C ARG A 46 0.33 -7.21 -16.84
N GLN A 47 1.23 -7.71 -17.69
CA GLN A 47 2.01 -6.84 -18.58
C GLN A 47 1.11 -6.04 -19.52
N GLN A 48 0.01 -6.59 -20.02
CA GLN A 48 -0.94 -5.85 -20.85
C GLN A 48 -1.71 -4.80 -20.06
N LEU A 49 -2.16 -5.11 -18.83
CA LEU A 49 -2.83 -4.15 -17.95
C LEU A 49 -1.87 -3.03 -17.56
N LEU A 50 -0.62 -3.36 -17.24
CA LEU A 50 0.44 -2.40 -17.02
C LEU A 50 0.67 -1.60 -18.30
N LEU A 51 0.88 -2.21 -19.46
CA LEU A 51 1.04 -1.49 -20.74
C LEU A 51 -0.14 -0.56 -21.07
N GLN A 52 -1.37 -0.97 -20.74
CA GLN A 52 -2.59 -0.18 -20.93
C GLN A 52 -2.75 0.94 -19.90
N SER A 53 -2.20 0.79 -18.69
CA SER A 53 -1.99 1.93 -17.79
C SER A 53 -0.78 2.76 -18.22
N GLN A 54 0.19 2.15 -18.91
CA GLN A 54 1.51 2.68 -19.30
C GLN A 54 1.55 3.41 -20.64
N ILE A 55 0.43 3.54 -21.38
CA ILE A 55 0.33 4.56 -22.45
C ILE A 55 0.61 5.98 -21.90
N TYR A 56 0.72 6.15 -20.57
CA TYR A 56 1.20 7.37 -19.90
C TYR A 56 2.28 7.15 -18.82
N HIS A 57 2.90 5.96 -18.73
CA HIS A 57 3.96 5.68 -17.74
C HIS A 57 5.37 6.13 -18.19
N THR A 58 5.46 7.17 -19.01
CA THR A 58 6.71 7.95 -19.03
C THR A 58 6.86 8.81 -17.78
N GLU A 59 5.80 9.04 -16.99
CA GLU A 59 5.83 10.05 -15.92
C GLU A 59 5.86 9.54 -14.46
N LEU A 60 5.78 8.23 -14.20
CA LEU A 60 6.36 7.69 -12.95
C LEU A 60 7.89 7.57 -13.05
N VAL A 61 8.43 7.89 -14.23
CA VAL A 61 9.86 8.01 -14.55
C VAL A 61 10.25 9.48 -14.75
N GLU A 62 9.39 10.46 -14.49
CA GLU A 62 9.73 11.89 -14.62
C GLU A 62 9.43 12.74 -13.39
N ASN A 63 9.15 12.10 -12.25
CA ASN A 63 9.17 12.82 -10.97
C ASN A 63 10.58 13.05 -10.44
N ALA A 64 11.65 12.66 -11.13
CA ALA A 64 12.97 13.15 -10.77
C ALA A 64 13.18 14.63 -11.14
N ALA A 65 12.53 15.11 -12.20
CA ALA A 65 12.59 16.52 -12.61
C ALA A 65 11.57 17.37 -11.84
N GLN A 66 10.39 16.81 -11.57
CA GLN A 66 9.35 17.48 -10.80
C GLN A 66 9.59 17.42 -9.28
N ALA A 67 10.03 16.29 -8.70
CA ALA A 67 10.49 16.29 -7.31
C ALA A 67 11.73 17.17 -7.15
N LYS A 68 12.56 17.34 -8.20
CA LYS A 68 13.64 18.33 -8.21
C LYS A 68 13.12 19.77 -8.31
N ALA A 69 12.06 20.03 -9.06
CA ALA A 69 11.40 21.34 -9.11
C ALA A 69 10.66 21.66 -7.80
N GLU A 70 10.00 20.69 -7.18
CA GLU A 70 9.36 20.78 -5.86
C GLU A 70 10.43 20.90 -4.75
N GLN A 71 11.58 20.25 -4.88
CA GLN A 71 12.80 20.46 -4.08
C GLN A 71 13.33 21.89 -4.19
N GLU A 72 13.41 22.42 -5.40
CA GLU A 72 13.89 23.77 -5.68
C GLU A 72 12.85 24.84 -5.26
N GLU A 73 11.54 24.52 -5.29
CA GLU A 73 10.43 25.41 -4.93
C GLU A 73 10.16 25.46 -3.41
N GLN A 74 10.41 24.39 -2.66
CA GLN A 74 10.15 24.33 -1.21
C GLN A 74 11.19 25.06 -0.34
N GLY A 75 12.38 25.36 -0.87
CA GLY A 75 13.43 26.06 -0.12
C GLY A 75 14.09 25.22 0.99
N GLU A 76 15.04 25.82 1.73
CA GLU A 76 15.91 25.12 2.68
C GLU A 76 15.16 24.49 3.88
N GLY A 77 14.95 23.18 3.81
CA GLY A 77 14.75 22.29 4.97
C GLY A 77 13.35 22.28 5.59
N PHE A 78 13.08 21.21 6.34
CA PHE A 78 11.84 21.06 7.10
C PHE A 78 11.70 22.18 8.15
N LYS A 79 10.50 22.79 8.27
CA LYS A 79 10.20 23.81 9.29
C LYS A 79 10.42 23.30 10.72
N ILE A 80 10.23 22.00 10.93
CA ILE A 80 10.54 21.28 12.17
C ILE A 80 11.85 20.54 11.94
N LYS A 81 12.80 20.69 12.87
CA LYS A 81 14.10 20.02 12.79
C LYS A 81 13.96 18.53 13.16
N PHE A 82 14.67 17.66 12.44
CA PHE A 82 14.90 16.29 12.88
C PHE A 82 15.86 16.24 14.09
N VAL A 83 15.49 15.48 15.11
CA VAL A 83 16.21 15.33 16.37
C VAL A 83 16.55 13.85 16.59
N PRO A 84 17.73 13.38 16.14
CA PRO A 84 18.12 11.96 16.25
C PRO A 84 18.05 11.40 17.67
N ALA A 85 18.28 12.25 18.69
CA ALA A 85 18.26 11.87 20.09
C ALA A 85 16.87 11.48 20.64
N ASN A 86 15.80 11.75 19.89
CA ASN A 86 14.45 11.36 20.28
C ASN A 86 14.13 9.89 19.97
N SER A 87 14.95 9.23 19.16
CA SER A 87 14.73 7.85 18.74
C SER A 87 15.62 6.87 19.50
N SER A 88 15.09 5.66 19.72
CA SER A 88 15.91 4.52 20.09
C SER A 88 16.74 4.08 18.89
N VAL A 89 17.94 3.58 19.16
CA VAL A 89 18.89 3.19 18.12
C VAL A 89 19.35 1.77 18.35
N PHE A 90 19.41 0.99 17.27
CA PHE A 90 20.03 -0.32 17.29
C PHE A 90 21.51 -0.18 17.60
N VAL A 91 21.99 -0.98 18.55
CA VAL A 91 23.38 -1.05 18.99
C VAL A 91 23.97 -2.36 18.47
N PRO A 92 24.66 -2.37 17.32
CA PRO A 92 25.04 -3.62 16.66
C PRO A 92 25.94 -4.52 17.52
N HIS A 93 26.88 -3.94 18.25
CA HIS A 93 27.81 -4.68 19.12
C HIS A 93 27.15 -5.38 20.31
N GLN A 94 25.91 -5.01 20.66
CA GLN A 94 25.17 -5.71 21.71
C GLN A 94 24.46 -6.96 21.20
N SER A 95 24.35 -7.16 19.89
CA SER A 95 23.74 -8.35 19.31
C SER A 95 24.82 -9.35 18.89
N SER A 96 24.79 -10.56 19.45
CA SER A 96 25.69 -11.67 19.08
C SER A 96 25.36 -12.28 17.71
N THR A 97 24.18 -12.01 17.16
CA THR A 97 23.71 -12.55 15.88
C THR A 97 23.81 -11.56 14.72
N PHE A 98 24.12 -10.30 15.01
CA PHE A 98 24.25 -9.26 14.00
C PHE A 98 25.40 -9.53 13.04
N LYS A 99 25.14 -9.32 11.75
CA LYS A 99 26.16 -9.32 10.70
C LYS A 99 25.90 -8.20 9.70
N VAL A 100 26.95 -7.44 9.37
CA VAL A 100 26.93 -6.52 8.22
C VAL A 100 26.81 -7.34 6.94
N ILE A 101 25.96 -6.89 6.01
CA ILE A 101 25.93 -7.43 4.65
C ILE A 101 26.99 -6.68 3.84
N PRO A 102 28.07 -7.35 3.39
CA PRO A 102 29.18 -6.66 2.74
C PRO A 102 28.75 -5.98 1.44
N ASN A 103 29.27 -4.76 1.21
CA ASN A 103 29.06 -3.99 -0.02
C ASN A 103 27.57 -3.77 -0.34
N GLN A 104 26.75 -3.48 0.66
CA GLN A 104 25.33 -3.16 0.49
C GLN A 104 24.99 -1.85 1.19
N ALA A 105 24.79 -0.80 0.40
CA ALA A 105 24.27 0.47 0.88
C ALA A 105 22.76 0.34 1.15
N PHE A 106 22.27 1.09 2.13
CA PHE A 106 20.86 1.34 2.30
C PHE A 106 20.65 2.83 2.04
N VAL A 107 19.98 3.16 0.94
CA VAL A 107 19.71 4.54 0.54
C VAL A 107 18.28 4.61 0.05
N LEU A 108 17.49 5.44 0.72
CA LEU A 108 16.09 5.69 0.40
C LEU A 108 15.84 7.19 0.40
N GLY A 109 15.11 7.68 -0.60
CA GLY A 109 14.64 9.05 -0.68
C GLY A 109 13.15 9.07 -1.03
N TYR A 110 12.42 10.04 -0.47
CA TYR A 110 11.00 10.26 -0.75
C TYR A 110 10.80 11.58 -1.50
N ALA A 111 9.58 11.78 -2.01
CA ALA A 111 9.21 12.95 -2.81
C ALA A 111 9.26 14.28 -2.01
N ASP A 112 9.14 14.21 -0.69
CA ASP A 112 9.15 15.33 0.26
C ASP A 112 10.56 15.73 0.74
N ASN A 113 11.61 15.17 0.14
CA ASN A 113 13.03 15.36 0.49
C ASN A 113 13.51 14.60 1.71
N THR A 114 12.67 13.73 2.26
CA THR A 114 13.09 12.80 3.30
C THR A 114 14.12 11.82 2.73
N HIS A 115 15.21 11.59 3.46
CA HIS A 115 16.17 10.52 3.20
C HIS A 115 16.39 9.62 4.41
N LEU A 116 16.64 8.35 4.14
CA LEU A 116 17.18 7.38 5.08
C LEU A 116 18.42 6.76 4.44
N GLN A 117 19.59 6.94 5.04
CA GLN A 117 20.85 6.41 4.53
C GLN A 117 21.59 5.61 5.60
N GLY A 118 22.34 4.63 5.15
CA GLY A 118 23.17 3.78 5.99
C GLY A 118 23.59 2.54 5.22
N PHE A 119 23.70 1.41 5.91
CA PHE A 119 24.16 0.15 5.33
C PHE A 119 23.15 -0.96 5.59
N GLN A 120 23.33 -2.12 4.95
CA GLN A 120 22.46 -3.27 5.23
C GLN A 120 23.10 -4.21 6.24
N GLY A 121 22.28 -4.60 7.22
CA GLY A 121 22.61 -5.63 8.20
C GLY A 121 21.69 -6.83 8.04
N ARG A 122 22.03 -7.90 8.74
CA ARG A 122 21.18 -9.07 8.94
C ARG A 122 21.24 -9.47 10.41
N ASP A 123 20.08 -9.71 10.99
CA ASP A 123 19.96 -10.15 12.38
C ASP A 123 18.62 -10.86 12.59
N VAL A 124 18.41 -11.43 13.79
CA VAL A 124 17.13 -12.04 14.18
C VAL A 124 16.12 -10.92 14.40
N VAL A 125 15.06 -10.90 13.59
CA VAL A 125 13.96 -9.94 13.69
C VAL A 125 12.73 -10.69 14.20
N GLN A 126 12.05 -10.11 15.18
CA GLN A 126 10.79 -10.63 15.71
C GLN A 126 9.65 -9.64 15.49
N LEU A 127 8.54 -10.16 14.99
CA LEU A 127 7.25 -9.49 14.91
C LEU A 127 6.17 -10.44 15.45
N GLY A 128 5.47 -10.02 16.52
CA GLY A 128 4.53 -10.90 17.22
C GLY A 128 5.23 -12.16 17.75
N GLU A 129 4.67 -13.32 17.47
CA GLU A 129 5.31 -14.59 17.82
C GLU A 129 6.35 -15.09 16.81
N TYR A 130 6.46 -14.47 15.64
CA TYR A 130 7.36 -14.89 14.56
C TYR A 130 8.74 -14.27 14.75
N SER A 131 9.78 -15.07 14.54
CA SER A 131 11.16 -14.63 14.63
C SER A 131 12.01 -15.36 13.61
N MET A 132 12.70 -14.61 12.76
CA MET A 132 13.53 -15.14 11.67
C MET A 132 14.77 -14.28 11.49
N LEU A 133 15.85 -14.86 10.99
CA LEU A 133 16.98 -14.09 10.48
C LEU A 133 16.55 -13.30 9.23
N ALA A 134 16.61 -11.97 9.27
CA ALA A 134 16.14 -11.10 8.19
C ALA A 134 17.14 -9.97 7.87
N PRO A 135 17.29 -9.58 6.59
CA PRO A 135 18.03 -8.39 6.22
C PRO A 135 17.23 -7.12 6.55
N PHE A 136 17.92 -6.04 6.87
CA PHE A 136 17.30 -4.73 7.12
C PHE A 136 18.30 -3.59 6.85
N GLY A 137 17.78 -2.38 6.65
CA GLY A 137 18.58 -1.16 6.62
C GLY A 137 18.98 -0.73 8.03
N ALA A 138 20.27 -0.73 8.33
CA ALA A 138 20.84 -0.06 9.50
C ALA A 138 21.06 1.42 9.14
N VAL A 139 20.05 2.24 9.46
CA VAL A 139 19.99 3.65 9.05
C VAL A 139 20.83 4.49 10.01
N THR A 140 21.85 5.15 9.49
CA THR A 140 22.80 5.98 10.25
C THR A 140 22.58 7.48 10.02
N ASP A 141 21.85 7.85 8.97
CA ASP A 141 21.52 9.22 8.59
C ASP A 141 20.04 9.34 8.20
N CYS A 142 19.39 10.37 8.74
CA CYS A 142 18.03 10.76 8.39
C CYS A 142 17.90 12.28 8.58
N ASN A 143 17.07 12.94 7.77
CA ASN A 143 16.82 14.37 7.83
C ASN A 143 15.37 14.75 8.18
N SER A 144 14.44 13.79 8.28
CA SER A 144 13.02 14.08 8.31
C SER A 144 12.44 14.12 9.72
N PRO A 145 11.73 15.20 10.10
CA PRO A 145 11.07 15.32 11.40
C PRO A 145 9.93 14.31 11.58
N ASP A 146 9.42 13.68 10.52
CA ASP A 146 8.37 12.65 10.62
C ASP A 146 8.85 11.40 11.36
N PHE A 147 10.17 11.25 11.49
CA PHE A 147 10.81 10.21 12.29
C PHE A 147 11.17 10.66 13.71
N ASN A 148 10.80 11.87 14.13
CA ASN A 148 11.05 12.31 15.51
C ASN A 148 10.25 11.46 16.51
N GLY A 149 10.96 10.77 17.41
CA GLY A 149 10.34 9.91 18.42
C GLY A 149 10.01 8.50 17.94
N ILE A 150 10.45 8.15 16.73
CA ILE A 150 10.19 6.87 16.06
C ILE A 150 11.52 6.25 15.65
N ASP A 151 11.59 4.92 15.60
CA ASP A 151 12.87 4.19 15.51
C ASP A 151 13.18 3.63 14.11
N GLY A 152 12.33 3.92 13.13
CA GLY A 152 12.46 3.44 11.74
C GLY A 152 11.14 3.19 11.03
N ILE A 153 11.17 2.32 10.02
CA ILE A 153 10.03 1.94 9.17
C ILE A 153 10.04 0.43 8.89
N VAL A 154 8.84 -0.16 8.85
CA VAL A 154 8.60 -1.53 8.37
C VAL A 154 7.52 -1.54 7.29
N GLY A 155 8.01 -1.71 6.08
CA GLY A 155 7.25 -1.83 4.86
C GLY A 155 6.71 -3.25 4.69
N PHE A 156 5.42 -3.34 4.42
CA PHE A 156 4.70 -4.55 4.05
C PHE A 156 4.32 -4.56 2.57
N GLY A 157 4.92 -3.69 1.76
CA GLY A 157 4.82 -3.67 0.31
C GLY A 157 5.55 -4.83 -0.38
N MET A 158 5.39 -4.90 -1.70
CA MET A 158 6.04 -5.91 -2.53
C MET A 158 7.53 -5.61 -2.75
N PRO A 159 8.38 -6.62 -3.02
CA PRO A 159 9.80 -6.42 -3.29
C PRO A 159 10.05 -5.34 -4.35
N ALA A 160 10.97 -4.42 -4.07
CA ALA A 160 11.38 -3.41 -5.02
C ALA A 160 11.92 -4.06 -6.31
N PRO A 161 11.67 -3.49 -7.50
CA PRO A 161 12.26 -3.96 -8.73
C PRO A 161 13.79 -4.00 -8.63
N ALA A 162 14.43 -5.03 -9.18
CA ALA A 162 15.88 -5.03 -9.32
C ALA A 162 16.30 -3.85 -10.22
N GLY A 163 17.21 -3.01 -9.73
CA GLY A 163 17.78 -1.93 -10.54
C GLY A 163 18.50 -2.49 -11.79
N PRO A 164 18.70 -1.69 -12.84
CA PRO A 164 19.50 -2.12 -13.99
C PRO A 164 20.91 -2.53 -13.53
N PRO A 165 21.53 -3.56 -14.16
CA PRO A 165 22.93 -3.85 -13.91
C PRO A 165 23.78 -2.62 -14.24
N ALA A 166 24.81 -2.35 -13.41
CA ALA A 166 25.72 -1.23 -13.64
C ALA A 166 26.34 -1.35 -15.05
N PRO A 167 26.41 -0.26 -15.85
CA PRO A 167 27.07 -0.32 -17.15
C PRO A 167 28.55 -0.67 -16.97
N PRO A 168 29.14 -1.44 -17.90
CA PRO A 168 30.56 -1.73 -17.88
C PRO A 168 31.36 -0.41 -17.93
N ALA A 169 32.42 -0.33 -17.14
CA ALA A 169 33.28 0.84 -17.08
C ALA A 169 34.01 1.05 -18.42
N GLY A 170 33.44 1.86 -19.31
CA GLY A 170 34.11 2.35 -20.51
C GLY A 170 33.18 2.57 -21.70
N GLY A 171 33.09 3.82 -22.15
CA GLY A 171 32.50 4.21 -23.44
C GLY A 171 31.28 5.10 -23.29
N GLY A 172 31.47 6.41 -23.46
CA GLY A 172 30.38 7.38 -23.45
C GLY A 172 29.44 7.21 -24.64
N GLY A 173 28.16 7.51 -24.41
CA GLY A 173 27.17 7.76 -25.46
C GLY A 173 25.89 6.96 -25.33
N GLY A 174 24.84 7.60 -24.81
CA GLY A 174 23.43 7.31 -25.13
C GLY A 174 22.72 6.16 -24.36
N GLY A 175 21.46 6.39 -24.01
CA GLY A 175 20.51 5.41 -23.43
C GLY A 175 20.20 5.69 -21.95
N GLY A 176 19.00 5.52 -21.42
CA GLY A 176 17.75 4.91 -21.85
C GLY A 176 16.92 4.74 -20.57
N MET A 177 15.65 5.16 -20.58
CA MET A 177 14.80 5.35 -19.40
C MET A 177 14.39 4.02 -18.72
N GLY A 178 15.14 3.60 -17.70
CA GLY A 178 14.76 2.51 -16.81
C GLY A 178 15.49 2.62 -15.47
N GLY A 179 14.80 3.10 -14.44
CA GLY A 179 15.37 3.17 -13.08
C GLY A 179 14.80 4.31 -12.26
N MET A 180 13.59 4.17 -11.71
CA MET A 180 12.99 5.19 -10.81
C MET A 180 12.56 4.64 -9.45
N MET A 181 13.27 3.60 -9.01
CA MET A 181 13.63 3.42 -7.59
C MET A 181 15.17 3.38 -7.40
N GLY A 182 15.94 3.39 -8.50
CA GLY A 182 17.41 3.39 -8.51
C GLY A 182 18.08 4.60 -9.16
N GLY A 183 17.31 5.53 -9.74
CA GLY A 183 17.83 6.62 -10.59
C GLY A 183 18.19 7.93 -9.88
N MET A 184 17.78 8.10 -8.62
CA MET A 184 18.17 9.29 -7.81
C MET A 184 19.44 9.03 -6.97
N MET A 185 20.19 7.97 -7.26
CA MET A 185 21.33 7.50 -6.45
C MET A 185 22.70 8.03 -6.91
N GLY A 186 22.77 8.80 -8.01
CA GLY A 186 24.03 9.16 -8.66
C GLY A 186 24.84 10.28 -8.01
N ASN A 187 24.21 11.19 -7.25
CA ASN A 187 24.91 12.37 -6.71
C ASN A 187 25.24 12.30 -5.21
N ALA A 188 24.68 11.35 -4.46
CA ALA A 188 24.90 11.24 -3.01
C ALA A 188 26.04 10.28 -2.64
N ILE A 189 26.54 9.48 -3.58
CA ILE A 189 27.56 8.47 -3.29
C ILE A 189 28.71 8.62 -4.29
N GLY A 190 29.91 8.88 -3.78
CA GLY A 190 31.13 8.86 -4.59
C GLY A 190 31.23 7.56 -5.41
N ALA A 191 31.97 7.62 -6.52
CA ALA A 191 32.06 6.65 -7.63
C ALA A 191 32.49 5.19 -7.30
N LYS A 192 32.31 4.71 -6.07
CA LYS A 192 32.70 3.37 -5.59
C LYS A 192 31.56 2.55 -4.97
N ALA A 193 30.34 3.09 -4.84
CA ALA A 193 29.26 2.32 -4.24
C ALA A 193 28.59 1.36 -5.25
N PRO A 194 28.32 0.10 -4.86
CA PRO A 194 27.52 -0.80 -5.66
C PRO A 194 26.09 -0.26 -5.83
N PRO A 195 25.38 -0.66 -6.90
CA PRO A 195 23.99 -0.23 -7.12
C PRO A 195 23.15 -0.59 -5.89
N PRO A 196 22.49 0.36 -5.22
CA PRO A 196 21.73 0.07 -4.00
C PRO A 196 20.55 -0.85 -4.34
N SER A 197 20.56 -2.06 -3.80
CA SER A 197 19.39 -2.95 -3.82
C SER A 197 18.76 -2.93 -2.44
N LEU A 198 17.52 -2.49 -2.30
CA LEU A 198 16.83 -2.52 -1.01
C LEU A 198 16.72 -3.97 -0.48
N PRO A 199 16.78 -4.18 0.85
CA PRO A 199 16.58 -5.50 1.44
C PRO A 199 15.17 -6.02 1.08
N LEU A 200 15.01 -7.35 1.06
CA LEU A 200 13.69 -7.94 0.93
C LEU A 200 12.78 -7.48 2.08
N PRO A 201 11.48 -7.20 1.82
CA PRO A 201 10.55 -6.81 2.88
C PRO A 201 10.47 -7.84 4.00
N LEU A 202 10.23 -7.40 5.23
CA LEU A 202 10.26 -8.28 6.42
C LEU A 202 9.31 -9.48 6.27
N LEU A 203 8.11 -9.29 5.71
CA LEU A 203 7.13 -10.35 5.50
C LEU A 203 7.66 -11.51 4.63
N PHE A 204 8.55 -11.23 3.67
CA PHE A 204 9.19 -12.26 2.85
C PHE A 204 10.19 -13.09 3.65
N SER A 205 10.93 -12.45 4.56
CA SER A 205 11.85 -13.14 5.47
C SER A 205 11.10 -13.97 6.50
N LEU A 206 9.99 -13.44 7.05
CA LEU A 206 9.13 -14.14 8.01
C LEU A 206 8.46 -15.40 7.44
N THR A 207 8.39 -15.54 6.12
CA THR A 207 7.69 -16.62 5.42
C THR A 207 8.62 -17.49 4.56
N SER A 208 9.93 -17.27 4.66
CA SER A 208 10.93 -18.03 3.88
C SER A 208 11.34 -19.30 4.61
N SER A 209 11.14 -20.45 3.98
CA SER A 209 11.66 -21.73 4.49
C SER A 209 13.12 -21.98 4.15
N LYS A 210 13.75 -21.11 3.33
CA LYS A 210 15.11 -21.35 2.79
C LYS A 210 16.22 -21.14 3.82
N ASP A 211 16.00 -20.27 4.79
CA ASP A 211 17.02 -19.82 5.76
C ASP A 211 16.64 -20.19 7.21
N LEU A 212 15.81 -21.22 7.41
CA LEU A 212 15.34 -21.63 8.74
C LEU A 212 16.49 -22.12 9.62
N GLY A 213 16.82 -21.34 10.64
CA GLY A 213 17.75 -21.69 11.71
C GLY A 213 17.07 -22.39 12.90
N PRO A 214 17.86 -22.99 13.80
CA PRO A 214 17.35 -23.53 15.06
C PRO A 214 16.68 -22.44 15.91
N GLY A 215 15.41 -22.65 16.29
CA GLY A 215 14.66 -21.72 17.13
C GLY A 215 13.86 -20.65 16.38
N ASP A 216 13.99 -20.60 15.05
CA ASP A 216 13.19 -19.72 14.21
C ASP A 216 11.70 -20.09 14.25
N LYS A 217 10.85 -19.06 14.18
CA LYS A 217 9.40 -19.15 14.20
C LYS A 217 8.85 -18.49 12.95
N MET A 218 8.65 -19.30 11.92
CA MET A 218 8.18 -18.86 10.61
C MET A 218 6.67 -18.66 10.57
N LEU A 219 6.23 -17.60 9.89
CA LEU A 219 4.85 -17.42 9.47
C LEU A 219 4.59 -18.33 8.25
N LYS A 220 3.62 -19.24 8.38
CA LYS A 220 3.39 -20.29 7.36
C LYS A 220 2.83 -19.75 6.04
N ARG A 221 2.12 -18.62 6.08
CA ARG A 221 1.40 -18.07 4.94
C ARG A 221 1.78 -16.62 4.74
N ARG A 222 2.24 -16.29 3.53
CA ARG A 222 2.61 -14.92 3.15
C ARG A 222 1.38 -14.11 2.79
N ALA A 223 0.58 -13.83 3.81
CA ALA A 223 -0.57 -12.96 3.71
C ALA A 223 -0.68 -12.15 5.00
N PHE A 224 -1.29 -10.98 4.91
CA PHE A 224 -1.66 -10.20 6.08
C PHE A 224 -2.91 -9.39 5.76
N SER A 225 -3.70 -9.02 6.76
CA SER A 225 -4.75 -8.01 6.58
C SER A 225 -4.53 -6.82 7.48
N PHE A 226 -5.01 -5.67 7.05
CA PHE A 226 -4.98 -4.44 7.81
C PHE A 226 -6.39 -3.88 7.96
N VAL A 227 -6.70 -3.44 9.18
CA VAL A 227 -7.91 -2.70 9.50
C VAL A 227 -7.56 -1.59 10.47
N SER A 228 -8.18 -0.44 10.27
CA SER A 228 -8.00 0.73 11.11
C SER A 228 -9.32 1.16 11.76
N GLY A 229 -9.20 1.80 12.91
CA GLY A 229 -10.22 2.62 13.52
C GLY A 229 -9.68 4.03 13.75
N GLU A 230 -10.43 4.87 14.47
CA GLU A 230 -10.04 6.26 14.70
C GLU A 230 -8.71 6.39 15.45
N THR A 231 -8.46 5.54 16.45
CA THR A 231 -7.28 5.64 17.35
C THR A 231 -6.48 4.36 17.46
N LYS A 232 -6.93 3.28 16.81
CA LYS A 232 -6.32 1.95 16.86
C LYS A 232 -6.20 1.40 15.46
N GLY A 233 -5.17 0.62 15.19
CA GLY A 233 -5.11 -0.24 14.01
C GLY A 233 -4.76 -1.66 14.42
N GLU A 234 -4.92 -2.58 13.49
CA GLU A 234 -4.58 -3.98 13.72
C GLU A 234 -4.12 -4.64 12.42
N ILE A 235 -3.02 -5.38 12.50
CA ILE A 235 -2.57 -6.28 11.45
C ILE A 235 -2.96 -7.69 11.84
N HIS A 236 -3.48 -8.47 10.90
CA HIS A 236 -3.61 -9.92 11.08
C HIS A 236 -2.56 -10.60 10.21
N LEU A 237 -1.75 -11.48 10.79
CA LEU A 237 -0.69 -12.19 10.06
C LEU A 237 -1.17 -13.58 9.62
N GLY A 238 -0.93 -13.92 8.36
CA GLY A 238 -1.32 -15.18 7.72
C GLY A 238 -2.71 -15.18 7.06
N GLY A 239 -3.50 -14.13 7.23
CA GLY A 239 -4.89 -14.08 6.79
C GLY A 239 -5.63 -12.92 7.45
N TYR A 240 -6.90 -13.13 7.82
CA TYR A 240 -7.74 -12.21 8.60
C TYR A 240 -8.51 -12.95 9.70
N ASP A 241 -8.97 -12.25 10.73
CA ASP A 241 -9.97 -12.76 11.69
C ASP A 241 -11.37 -12.64 11.06
N PRO A 242 -12.11 -13.74 10.85
CA PRO A 242 -13.45 -13.68 10.27
C PRO A 242 -14.42 -12.83 11.09
N ALA A 243 -14.20 -12.68 12.40
CA ALA A 243 -15.03 -11.83 13.26
C ALA A 243 -14.84 -10.34 12.99
N ALA A 244 -13.75 -9.95 12.31
CA ALA A 244 -13.44 -8.55 11.99
C ALA A 244 -14.25 -8.01 10.82
N ILE A 245 -14.99 -8.86 10.09
CA ILE A 245 -15.80 -8.43 8.96
C ILE A 245 -17.26 -8.86 9.09
N GLU A 246 -18.13 -8.14 8.38
CA GLU A 246 -19.52 -8.51 8.13
C GLU A 246 -19.70 -9.00 6.69
N GLY A 247 -20.48 -10.07 6.53
CA GLY A 247 -20.76 -10.66 5.23
C GLY A 247 -19.55 -11.32 4.59
N ASP A 248 -19.46 -11.22 3.26
CA ASP A 248 -18.49 -11.95 2.46
C ASP A 248 -17.26 -11.10 2.13
N MET A 249 -16.08 -11.72 2.17
CA MET A 249 -14.84 -11.13 1.67
C MET A 249 -14.88 -11.03 0.14
N PHE A 250 -14.79 -9.82 -0.41
CA PHE A 250 -14.62 -9.62 -1.85
C PHE A 250 -13.16 -9.84 -2.23
N MET A 251 -12.89 -10.74 -3.16
CA MET A 251 -11.55 -11.01 -3.64
C MET A 251 -11.37 -10.40 -5.04
N THR A 252 -10.19 -9.83 -5.30
CA THR A 252 -9.80 -9.33 -6.62
C THR A 252 -8.30 -9.52 -6.82
N PRO A 253 -7.84 -9.89 -8.02
CA PRO A 253 -6.41 -9.92 -8.28
C PRO A 253 -5.81 -8.50 -8.24
N CYS A 254 -4.58 -8.41 -7.74
CA CYS A 254 -3.74 -7.23 -7.87
C CYS A 254 -3.19 -7.15 -9.29
N ILE A 255 -3.24 -5.97 -9.90
CA ILE A 255 -2.82 -5.77 -11.30
C ILE A 255 -1.33 -5.39 -11.44
N SER A 256 -0.64 -5.19 -10.32
CA SER A 256 0.79 -4.84 -10.24
C SER A 256 1.57 -5.88 -9.43
N THR A 257 2.86 -6.00 -9.71
CA THR A 257 3.83 -6.81 -8.94
C THR A 257 4.77 -5.96 -8.09
N HIS A 258 4.49 -4.65 -8.01
CA HIS A 258 5.32 -3.65 -7.35
C HIS A 258 4.56 -2.82 -6.31
N ASP A 259 3.24 -2.75 -6.43
CA ASP A 259 2.34 -2.01 -5.55
C ASP A 259 0.98 -2.73 -5.48
N TYR A 260 0.15 -2.41 -4.47
CA TYR A 260 -1.15 -3.06 -4.28
C TYR A 260 -2.27 -2.43 -5.12
N SER A 261 -2.05 -2.33 -6.44
CA SER A 261 -3.06 -1.81 -7.38
C SER A 261 -4.21 -2.79 -7.63
N VAL A 262 -5.44 -2.28 -7.53
CA VAL A 262 -6.66 -2.92 -8.02
C VAL A 262 -7.28 -2.15 -9.19
N VAL A 263 -8.23 -2.77 -9.89
CA VAL A 263 -8.97 -2.16 -11.00
C VAL A 263 -10.09 -1.28 -10.47
N ALA A 264 -9.93 0.05 -10.51
CA ALA A 264 -11.02 0.98 -10.23
C ALA A 264 -11.76 1.36 -11.53
N MET A 265 -13.03 0.98 -11.61
CA MET A 265 -13.90 1.21 -12.77
C MET A 265 -14.59 2.57 -12.72
N SER A 266 -14.90 3.06 -11.52
CA SER A 266 -15.48 4.38 -11.32
C SER A 266 -15.20 4.88 -9.92
N LEU A 267 -15.19 6.20 -9.77
CA LEU A 267 -15.25 6.88 -8.48
C LEU A 267 -16.37 7.92 -8.58
N LYS A 268 -17.29 7.92 -7.62
CA LYS A 268 -18.39 8.88 -7.54
C LYS A 268 -18.34 9.65 -6.22
N TYR A 269 -18.90 10.84 -6.23
CA TYR A 269 -19.22 11.65 -5.05
C TYR A 269 -20.73 11.92 -5.04
N GLY A 270 -21.45 11.28 -4.13
CA GLY A 270 -22.91 11.16 -4.23
C GLY A 270 -23.30 10.53 -5.58
N SER A 271 -24.12 11.23 -6.36
CA SER A 271 -24.48 10.83 -7.73
C SER A 271 -23.51 11.32 -8.81
N THR A 272 -22.46 12.06 -8.46
CA THR A 272 -21.55 12.69 -9.42
C THR A 272 -20.41 11.75 -9.79
N ASP A 273 -20.36 11.27 -11.04
CA ASP A 273 -19.20 10.54 -11.54
C ASP A 273 -17.97 11.45 -11.63
N LEU A 274 -16.87 11.04 -11.01
CA LEU A 274 -15.59 11.74 -11.04
C LEU A 274 -14.63 11.18 -12.09
N ILE A 275 -14.70 9.86 -12.32
CA ILE A 275 -13.93 9.18 -13.38
C ILE A 275 -14.84 8.99 -14.59
N LYS A 276 -14.65 9.81 -15.62
CA LYS A 276 -15.42 9.76 -16.87
C LYS A 276 -14.50 9.43 -18.04
N PHE A 277 -14.49 8.18 -18.50
CA PHE A 277 -13.67 7.77 -19.63
C PHE A 277 -14.13 8.43 -20.95
N LYS A 278 -13.19 8.81 -21.81
CA LYS A 278 -13.54 9.27 -23.17
C LYS A 278 -14.17 8.12 -23.97
N PRO A 279 -15.15 8.38 -24.86
CA PRO A 279 -15.75 7.35 -25.70
C PRO A 279 -14.75 6.60 -26.60
N SER A 280 -13.60 7.21 -26.90
CA SER A 280 -12.50 6.60 -27.66
C SER A 280 -11.75 5.52 -26.89
N VAL A 281 -11.85 5.48 -25.56
CA VAL A 281 -11.20 4.46 -24.73
C VAL A 281 -11.98 3.16 -24.85
N ALA A 282 -11.33 2.11 -25.35
CA ALA A 282 -11.93 0.78 -25.46
C ALA A 282 -12.43 0.29 -24.10
N LYS A 283 -13.62 -0.30 -24.06
CA LYS A 283 -14.27 -0.77 -22.81
C LYS A 283 -13.34 -1.61 -21.92
N GLY A 284 -12.52 -2.49 -22.52
CA GLY A 284 -11.55 -3.31 -21.80
C GLY A 284 -10.32 -2.57 -21.24
N ALA A 285 -10.28 -1.24 -21.36
CA ALA A 285 -9.25 -0.34 -20.83
C ALA A 285 -9.87 0.84 -20.02
N GLN A 286 -11.18 0.82 -19.78
CA GLN A 286 -11.91 1.81 -18.98
C GLN A 286 -11.77 1.48 -17.48
N TYR A 287 -10.56 1.65 -16.96
CA TYR A 287 -10.27 1.59 -15.53
C TYR A 287 -9.11 2.52 -15.19
N VAL A 288 -8.94 2.86 -13.92
CA VAL A 288 -7.72 3.46 -13.38
C VAL A 288 -7.13 2.53 -12.32
N PRO A 289 -5.80 2.42 -12.18
CA PRO A 289 -5.21 1.74 -11.04
C PRO A 289 -5.59 2.47 -9.74
N ALA A 290 -5.95 1.72 -8.71
CA ALA A 290 -6.15 2.24 -7.35
C ALA A 290 -5.25 1.47 -6.39
N ILE A 291 -4.27 2.15 -5.81
CA ILE A 291 -3.28 1.54 -4.91
C ILE A 291 -3.84 1.54 -3.49
N MET A 292 -3.91 0.37 -2.86
CA MET A 292 -4.26 0.22 -1.45
C MET A 292 -3.03 0.52 -0.59
N ASP A 293 -3.01 1.67 0.08
CA ASP A 293 -1.79 2.22 0.66
C ASP A 293 -2.01 2.82 2.07
N SER A 294 -1.58 2.12 3.12
CA SER A 294 -1.62 2.60 4.50
C SER A 294 -0.59 3.68 4.81
N GLY A 295 0.39 3.91 3.92
CA GLY A 295 1.31 5.05 4.00
C GLY A 295 0.64 6.36 3.57
N THR A 296 -0.54 6.28 2.96
CA THR A 296 -1.36 7.42 2.57
C THR A 296 -2.58 7.53 3.49
N SER A 297 -2.80 8.67 4.15
CA SER A 297 -3.96 8.82 5.03
C SER A 297 -5.28 9.07 4.28
N CYS A 298 -5.21 9.74 3.12
CA CYS A 298 -6.36 10.30 2.43
C CYS A 298 -6.71 9.60 1.12
N LEU A 299 -7.91 9.88 0.58
CA LEU A 299 -8.20 9.53 -0.80
C LEU A 299 -7.47 10.51 -1.72
N VAL A 300 -6.52 10.02 -2.50
CA VAL A 300 -5.75 10.85 -3.45
C VAL A 300 -6.22 10.55 -4.86
N MET A 301 -6.58 11.60 -5.61
CA MET A 301 -7.08 11.43 -6.98
C MET A 301 -6.41 12.38 -7.99
N PRO A 302 -6.34 11.99 -9.28
CA PRO A 302 -5.73 12.82 -10.31
C PRO A 302 -6.44 14.15 -10.47
N ASP A 303 -5.65 15.19 -10.69
CA ASP A 303 -6.13 16.49 -11.18
C ASP A 303 -5.74 16.71 -12.64
N SER A 304 -6.01 15.71 -13.48
CA SER A 304 -5.69 15.72 -14.90
C SER A 304 -6.67 14.83 -15.67
N ASP A 305 -6.62 14.89 -17.00
CA ASP A 305 -7.40 14.00 -17.87
C ASP A 305 -6.69 12.65 -18.11
N LEU A 306 -5.64 12.35 -17.33
CA LEU A 306 -4.78 11.16 -17.46
C LEU A 306 -4.27 10.98 -18.90
N GLY A 307 -3.73 12.06 -19.46
CA GLY A 307 -3.17 12.11 -20.80
C GLY A 307 -4.20 11.94 -21.92
N GLY A 308 -5.47 12.16 -21.62
CA GLY A 308 -6.58 12.02 -22.56
C GLY A 308 -7.42 10.77 -22.36
N LYS A 309 -7.21 10.00 -21.29
CA LYS A 309 -8.06 8.87 -20.93
C LYS A 309 -9.42 9.30 -20.38
N LEU A 310 -9.46 10.41 -19.63
CA LEU A 310 -10.66 10.95 -19.00
C LEU A 310 -11.15 12.20 -19.74
N THR A 311 -12.44 12.50 -19.66
CA THR A 311 -13.01 13.73 -20.25
C THR A 311 -12.75 14.96 -19.38
N VAL A 312 -12.60 14.77 -18.07
CA VAL A 312 -12.45 15.82 -17.06
C VAL A 312 -11.52 15.35 -15.95
N SER A 313 -10.93 16.30 -15.22
CA SER A 313 -10.15 16.03 -14.01
C SER A 313 -11.07 15.53 -12.88
N PRO A 314 -10.79 14.36 -12.27
CA PRO A 314 -11.53 13.88 -11.09
C PRO A 314 -11.48 14.86 -9.91
N PHE A 315 -10.29 15.34 -9.53
CA PHE A 315 -10.12 16.24 -8.38
C PHE A 315 -10.83 17.57 -8.58
N SER A 316 -10.68 18.20 -9.76
CA SER A 316 -11.37 19.47 -10.07
C SER A 316 -12.90 19.30 -10.14
N THR A 317 -13.38 18.14 -10.62
CA THR A 317 -14.82 17.85 -10.66
C THR A 317 -15.37 17.70 -9.25
N TRP A 318 -14.67 16.96 -8.37
CA TRP A 318 -15.06 16.82 -6.98
C TRP A 318 -15.04 18.17 -6.26
N LYS A 319 -13.96 18.96 -6.39
CA LYS A 319 -13.84 20.30 -5.81
C LYS A 319 -15.02 21.20 -6.21
N SER A 320 -15.45 21.12 -7.46
CA SER A 320 -16.62 21.88 -7.94
C SER A 320 -17.94 21.37 -7.35
N ALA A 321 -18.06 20.07 -7.07
CA ALA A 321 -19.27 19.46 -6.53
C ALA A 321 -19.39 19.63 -5.00
N VAL A 322 -18.26 19.61 -4.27
CA VAL A 322 -18.23 19.74 -2.81
C VAL A 322 -18.26 21.20 -2.35
N GLY A 323 -17.86 22.13 -3.22
CA GLY A 323 -17.74 23.55 -2.89
C GLY A 323 -16.46 23.84 -2.09
N ASN A 324 -16.61 24.28 -0.85
CA ASN A 324 -15.47 24.48 0.04
C ASN A 324 -14.90 23.14 0.54
N VAL A 325 -13.65 22.82 0.22
CA VAL A 325 -13.01 21.54 0.60
C VAL A 325 -12.72 21.43 2.11
N ASP A 326 -12.49 22.55 2.80
CA ASP A 326 -12.22 22.56 4.24
C ASP A 326 -13.52 22.57 5.07
N ALA A 327 -14.59 23.07 4.46
CA ALA A 327 -15.95 23.06 5.01
C ALA A 327 -16.95 22.63 3.92
N PRO A 328 -17.03 21.32 3.60
CA PRO A 328 -17.89 20.79 2.55
C PRO A 328 -19.32 21.31 2.61
N GLU A 329 -19.82 21.86 1.50
CA GLU A 329 -21.19 22.36 1.39
C GLU A 329 -22.22 21.21 1.33
N THR A 330 -21.76 20.04 0.92
CA THR A 330 -22.53 18.80 0.85
C THR A 330 -21.84 17.71 1.66
N GLN A 331 -22.63 16.79 2.22
CA GLN A 331 -22.15 15.70 3.07
C GLN A 331 -22.33 14.33 2.39
N GLU A 332 -21.82 14.19 1.17
CA GLU A 332 -22.01 12.97 0.37
C GLU A 332 -20.91 11.92 0.64
N SER A 333 -21.26 10.66 0.42
CA SER A 333 -20.30 9.55 0.39
C SER A 333 -19.54 9.51 -0.93
N PHE A 334 -18.33 8.95 -0.90
CA PHE A 334 -17.69 8.47 -2.12
C PHE A 334 -18.09 7.03 -2.40
N PHE A 335 -18.21 6.67 -3.67
CA PHE A 335 -18.47 5.31 -4.13
C PHE A 335 -17.38 4.87 -5.11
N LEU A 336 -16.51 3.97 -4.67
CA LEU A 336 -15.42 3.42 -5.46
C LEU A 336 -15.84 2.04 -6.00
N ASN A 337 -15.92 1.89 -7.32
CA ASN A 337 -16.18 0.61 -7.95
C ASN A 337 -14.87 -0.12 -8.23
N ILE A 338 -14.63 -1.21 -7.51
CA ILE A 338 -13.45 -2.06 -7.66
C ILE A 338 -13.87 -3.37 -8.32
N ALA A 339 -13.34 -3.64 -9.51
CA ALA A 339 -13.60 -4.86 -10.27
C ALA A 339 -15.10 -5.24 -10.36
N GLY A 340 -15.99 -4.25 -10.46
CA GLY A 340 -17.43 -4.45 -10.63
C GLY A 340 -18.24 -4.42 -9.33
N ARG A 341 -17.61 -4.36 -8.15
CA ARG A 341 -18.28 -4.17 -6.86
C ARG A 341 -18.10 -2.74 -6.36
N GLU A 342 -19.19 -2.10 -5.96
CA GLU A 342 -19.17 -0.74 -5.40
C GLU A 342 -18.89 -0.78 -3.89
N PHE A 343 -17.97 0.08 -3.43
CA PHE A 343 -17.56 0.25 -2.04
C PHE A 343 -17.79 1.70 -1.63
N GLU A 344 -18.48 1.91 -0.52
CA GLU A 344 -18.83 3.23 0.00
C GLU A 344 -17.77 3.71 1.00
N ILE A 345 -17.34 4.96 0.86
CA ILE A 345 -16.56 5.71 1.85
C ILE A 345 -17.47 6.83 2.36
N PRO A 346 -18.12 6.65 3.53
CA PRO A 346 -19.07 7.62 4.07
C PRO A 346 -18.46 8.99 4.39
N TYR A 347 -19.28 10.04 4.36
CA TYR A 347 -18.89 11.42 4.73
C TYR A 347 -18.04 11.51 6.00
N HIS A 348 -18.54 10.92 7.09
CA HIS A 348 -17.87 10.95 8.40
C HIS A 348 -16.53 10.19 8.47
N ILE A 349 -16.16 9.43 7.42
CA ILE A 349 -14.90 8.70 7.36
C ILE A 349 -13.83 9.50 6.59
N TRP A 350 -14.23 10.21 5.52
CA TRP A 350 -13.32 11.01 4.73
C TRP A 350 -13.23 12.47 5.21
N TYR A 351 -14.24 12.97 5.92
CA TYR A 351 -14.18 14.25 6.63
C TYR A 351 -13.79 14.02 8.09
N LEU A 352 -12.60 14.46 8.47
CA LEU A 352 -12.04 14.27 9.81
C LEU A 352 -12.61 15.35 10.74
N SER A 353 -13.62 15.00 11.53
CA SER A 353 -14.30 15.95 12.42
C SER A 353 -13.39 16.53 13.50
N ASP A 354 -12.43 15.73 14.00
CA ASP A 354 -11.56 16.13 15.10
C ASP A 354 -10.57 17.24 14.70
N THR A 355 -10.12 17.23 13.45
CA THR A 355 -9.21 18.23 12.89
C THR A 355 -9.93 19.21 11.96
N ASN A 356 -11.24 19.04 11.76
CA ASN A 356 -12.07 19.83 10.84
C ASN A 356 -11.45 19.94 9.44
N GLN A 357 -11.03 18.80 8.90
CA GLN A 357 -10.27 18.72 7.66
C GLN A 357 -10.83 17.64 6.72
N SER A 358 -10.90 17.93 5.42
CA SER A 358 -11.16 16.89 4.42
C SER A 358 -9.91 16.05 4.17
N CYS A 359 -10.09 14.73 4.20
CA CYS A 359 -9.04 13.78 3.86
C CYS A 359 -9.20 13.32 2.40
N VAL A 360 -9.15 14.29 1.50
CA VAL A 360 -9.15 14.10 0.05
C VAL A 360 -8.10 15.02 -0.54
N GLN A 361 -7.16 14.46 -1.31
CA GLN A 361 -6.00 15.19 -1.79
C GLN A 361 -5.84 15.09 -3.31
N LYS A 362 -5.19 16.10 -3.87
CA LYS A 362 -4.77 16.11 -5.26
C LYS A 362 -3.54 15.22 -5.40
N ALA A 363 -3.56 14.30 -6.37
CA ALA A 363 -2.39 13.51 -6.70
C ALA A 363 -1.25 14.39 -7.25
N PRO A 364 0.01 14.00 -7.01
CA PRO A 364 1.14 14.61 -7.71
C PRO A 364 0.92 14.56 -9.23
N PRO A 365 1.31 15.60 -9.97
CA PRO A 365 1.28 15.55 -11.43
C PRO A 365 2.00 14.30 -11.98
N GLY A 366 1.50 13.77 -13.10
CA GLY A 366 1.97 12.52 -13.69
C GLY A 366 1.49 11.23 -13.00
N PHE A 367 0.88 11.30 -11.80
CA PHE A 367 0.38 10.10 -11.13
C PHE A 367 -0.83 9.48 -11.88
N PRO A 368 -0.77 8.19 -12.28
CA PRO A 368 -1.69 7.63 -13.27
C PRO A 368 -2.99 7.04 -12.69
N GLY A 369 -3.29 7.23 -11.40
CA GLY A 369 -4.37 6.51 -10.73
C GLY A 369 -4.83 7.13 -9.41
N LEU A 370 -5.39 6.29 -8.53
CA LEU A 370 -5.83 6.67 -7.19
C LEU A 370 -4.86 6.12 -6.13
N LEU A 371 -4.66 6.87 -5.03
CA LEU A 371 -4.18 6.29 -3.77
C LEU A 371 -5.37 6.17 -2.83
N VAL A 372 -5.59 4.96 -2.34
CA VAL A 372 -6.70 4.61 -1.47
C VAL A 372 -6.13 4.38 -0.08
N GLY A 373 -6.18 5.45 0.72
CA GLY A 373 -5.60 5.51 2.05
C GLY A 373 -6.48 5.04 3.20
N ASP A 374 -6.16 5.52 4.40
CA ASP A 374 -6.82 5.17 5.67
C ASP A 374 -8.33 5.38 5.69
N VAL A 375 -8.83 6.37 4.96
CA VAL A 375 -10.27 6.57 4.77
C VAL A 375 -10.97 5.29 4.32
N PHE A 376 -10.30 4.42 3.56
CA PHE A 376 -10.83 3.12 3.16
C PHE A 376 -10.60 2.05 4.24
N PHE A 377 -9.39 1.97 4.80
CA PHE A 377 -9.04 1.00 5.85
C PHE A 377 -9.81 1.18 7.17
N ARG A 378 -10.37 2.38 7.42
CA ARG A 378 -11.30 2.64 8.53
C ARG A 378 -12.66 1.97 8.34
N ARG A 379 -13.09 1.81 7.10
CA ARG A 379 -14.41 1.22 6.75
C ARG A 379 -14.31 -0.26 6.38
N TYR A 380 -13.18 -0.68 5.84
CA TYR A 380 -12.97 -2.03 5.32
C TYR A 380 -11.69 -2.64 5.89
N LEU A 381 -11.77 -3.93 6.23
CA LEU A 381 -10.58 -4.74 6.40
C LEU A 381 -10.06 -5.15 5.02
N VAL A 382 -8.77 -4.94 4.77
CA VAL A 382 -8.13 -5.27 3.50
C VAL A 382 -7.10 -6.36 3.72
N LEU A 383 -7.29 -7.50 3.07
CA LEU A 383 -6.37 -8.64 3.01
C LEU A 383 -5.43 -8.47 1.82
N PHE A 384 -4.14 -8.64 2.07
CA PHE A 384 -3.07 -8.68 1.10
C PHE A 384 -2.49 -10.10 1.08
N ASP A 385 -2.77 -10.84 0.02
CA ASP A 385 -2.32 -12.23 -0.14
C ASP A 385 -1.21 -12.34 -1.18
N LEU A 386 0.00 -12.64 -0.69
CA LEU A 386 1.23 -12.75 -1.48
C LEU A 386 1.77 -14.19 -1.48
N GLU A 387 0.93 -15.19 -1.14
CA GLU A 387 1.34 -16.59 -1.04
C GLU A 387 1.96 -17.11 -2.34
N ARG A 388 1.45 -16.64 -3.48
CA ARG A 388 1.90 -17.00 -4.83
C ARG A 388 2.64 -15.86 -5.53
N TYR A 389 3.26 -14.94 -4.79
CA TYR A 389 4.07 -13.89 -5.40
C TYR A 389 5.34 -14.46 -6.08
N PRO A 390 5.73 -13.99 -7.28
CA PRO A 390 5.13 -12.89 -8.07
C PRO A 390 4.06 -13.33 -9.08
N GLU A 391 3.73 -14.62 -9.12
CA GLU A 391 2.77 -15.19 -10.07
C GLU A 391 1.35 -14.66 -9.86
N GLU A 392 0.95 -14.42 -8.61
CA GLU A 392 -0.37 -13.93 -8.24
C GLU A 392 -0.31 -13.23 -6.88
N VAL A 393 -0.93 -12.06 -6.82
CA VAL A 393 -1.22 -11.33 -5.58
C VAL A 393 -2.72 -11.06 -5.56
N VAL A 394 -3.38 -11.35 -4.44
CA VAL A 394 -4.83 -11.19 -4.31
C VAL A 394 -5.14 -10.21 -3.19
N ILE A 395 -6.04 -9.27 -3.48
CA ILE A 395 -6.56 -8.32 -2.52
C ILE A 395 -7.95 -8.80 -2.09
N GLY A 396 -8.16 -8.95 -0.79
CA GLY A 396 -9.46 -9.18 -0.18
C GLY A 396 -9.99 -7.90 0.45
N ILE A 397 -11.29 -7.62 0.33
CA ILE A 397 -11.93 -6.45 0.93
C ILE A 397 -13.21 -6.92 1.65
N GLY A 398 -13.24 -6.79 2.97
CA GLY A 398 -14.38 -7.14 3.80
C GLY A 398 -14.88 -5.92 4.57
N LEU A 399 -16.20 -5.77 4.68
CA LEU A 399 -16.79 -4.67 5.45
C LEU A 399 -16.43 -4.83 6.92
N HIS A 400 -15.77 -3.83 7.53
CA HIS A 400 -15.36 -3.91 8.93
C HIS A 400 -16.59 -4.05 9.84
N ASN A 401 -16.59 -5.07 10.70
CA ASN A 401 -17.59 -5.25 11.73
C ASN A 401 -17.39 -4.21 12.85
N PRO A 402 -18.31 -3.25 13.06
CA PRO A 402 -18.16 -2.22 14.09
C PRO A 402 -18.21 -2.78 15.52
N SER A 403 -18.70 -4.01 15.71
CA SER A 403 -18.69 -4.70 17.00
C SER A 403 -17.36 -5.43 17.28
N TYR A 404 -16.46 -5.50 16.30
CA TYR A 404 -15.14 -6.10 16.46
C TYR A 404 -14.23 -5.19 17.29
N SER A 405 -13.63 -5.76 18.33
CA SER A 405 -12.73 -5.01 19.21
C SER A 405 -11.29 -5.08 18.71
N LEU A 406 -10.81 -3.96 18.16
CA LEU A 406 -9.40 -3.77 17.82
C LEU A 406 -8.52 -3.81 19.09
N LEU A 407 -7.38 -4.50 18.98
CA LEU A 407 -6.40 -4.60 20.05
C LEU A 407 -5.88 -3.22 20.48
N GLY A 408 -5.65 -3.05 21.79
CA GLY A 408 -5.01 -1.85 22.33
C GLY A 408 -3.49 -1.96 22.26
N TYR A 409 -2.83 -0.96 21.67
CA TYR A 409 -1.37 -0.91 21.54
C TYR A 409 -0.62 -0.96 22.87
N TYR A 410 -1.13 -0.26 23.88
CA TYR A 410 -0.60 -0.24 25.25
C TYR A 410 -1.39 -1.13 26.23
N GLY A 411 -2.22 -2.05 25.74
CA GLY A 411 -3.20 -2.78 26.56
C GLY A 411 -2.58 -3.62 27.69
N ASP A 412 -3.28 -3.70 28.83
CA ASP A 412 -2.87 -4.42 30.06
C ASP A 412 -2.68 -5.94 29.89
N SER A 413 -3.14 -6.52 28.77
CA SER A 413 -2.99 -7.94 28.50
C SER A 413 -1.68 -8.24 27.78
N LYS A 414 -0.71 -8.80 28.52
CA LYS A 414 0.51 -9.43 27.97
C LYS A 414 0.23 -10.61 27.01
N VAL A 415 -1.03 -11.02 26.88
CA VAL A 415 -1.47 -12.13 26.03
C VAL A 415 -2.44 -11.57 24.99
N ILE A 416 -1.96 -11.48 23.75
CA ILE A 416 -2.81 -11.18 22.59
C ILE A 416 -3.73 -12.40 22.37
N PRO A 417 -5.07 -12.22 22.35
CA PRO A 417 -5.99 -13.32 22.06
C PRO A 417 -5.72 -13.89 20.67
N LYS A 418 -5.27 -15.15 20.62
CA LYS A 418 -5.13 -15.87 19.37
C LYS A 418 -6.50 -16.15 18.77
N ILE A 419 -6.58 -16.17 17.44
CA ILE A 419 -7.79 -16.58 16.72
C ILE A 419 -7.94 -18.09 16.94
N SER A 420 -8.99 -18.50 17.66
CA SER A 420 -9.22 -19.93 17.95
C SER A 420 -9.42 -20.71 16.65
N ALA A 421 -8.77 -21.88 16.55
CA ALA A 421 -8.96 -22.82 15.45
C ALA A 421 -10.42 -23.30 15.33
N ASP A 422 -11.22 -23.20 16.39
CA ASP A 422 -12.65 -23.55 16.36
C ASP A 422 -13.50 -22.48 15.67
N LYS A 423 -12.96 -21.26 15.47
CA LYS A 423 -13.57 -20.18 14.68
C LYS A 423 -13.33 -20.33 13.18
N VAL A 424 -12.77 -21.47 12.73
CA VAL A 424 -12.66 -21.82 11.31
C VAL A 424 -14.07 -22.10 10.77
N GLN A 425 -14.85 -21.03 10.58
CA GLN A 425 -16.05 -21.06 9.75
C GLN A 425 -15.61 -21.22 8.29
N THR A 426 -16.47 -21.80 7.47
CA THR A 426 -16.31 -21.69 6.02
C THR A 426 -16.30 -20.21 5.66
N LEU A 427 -15.14 -19.70 5.26
CA LEU A 427 -15.02 -18.30 4.83
C LEU A 427 -15.88 -18.11 3.59
N ASN A 428 -16.88 -17.23 3.68
CA ASN A 428 -17.59 -16.81 2.49
C ASN A 428 -16.72 -15.80 1.75
N ILE A 429 -16.22 -16.22 0.60
CA ILE A 429 -15.47 -15.38 -0.32
C ILE A 429 -16.27 -15.23 -1.61
N THR A 430 -16.19 -14.04 -2.21
CA THR A 430 -16.80 -13.73 -3.50
C THR A 430 -15.74 -13.27 -4.48
N ASN A 431 -15.96 -13.52 -5.77
CA ASN A 431 -15.11 -13.03 -6.86
C ASN A 431 -13.62 -13.48 -6.81
N ALA A 432 -13.33 -14.58 -6.11
CA ALA A 432 -11.98 -15.13 -6.03
C ALA A 432 -11.45 -15.53 -7.42
N PRO A 433 -10.16 -15.26 -7.72
CA PRO A 433 -9.53 -15.75 -8.93
C PRO A 433 -9.70 -17.28 -9.11
N PRO A 434 -9.86 -17.79 -10.34
CA PRO A 434 -9.87 -19.23 -10.61
C PRO A 434 -8.60 -19.90 -10.06
N GLY A 435 -8.78 -21.00 -9.34
CA GLY A 435 -7.66 -21.72 -8.71
C GLY A 435 -7.19 -21.13 -7.39
N TYR A 436 -7.75 -20.00 -6.95
CA TYR A 436 -7.56 -19.52 -5.58
C TYR A 436 -8.13 -20.58 -4.62
N THR A 437 -7.24 -21.19 -3.84
CA THR A 437 -7.62 -22.21 -2.87
C THR A 437 -8.51 -21.56 -1.82
N LYS A 438 -9.74 -22.07 -1.66
CA LYS A 438 -10.64 -21.67 -0.56
C LYS A 438 -10.12 -22.08 0.82
N HIS A 439 -8.84 -22.46 0.94
CA HIS A 439 -8.24 -22.71 2.23
C HIS A 439 -8.38 -21.44 3.06
N PRO A 440 -8.82 -21.54 4.32
CA PRO A 440 -9.21 -20.37 5.05
C PRO A 440 -8.01 -19.44 5.18
N ALA A 441 -8.11 -18.23 4.62
CA ALA A 441 -7.20 -17.13 4.90
C ALA A 441 -7.41 -16.64 6.33
N ILE A 442 -7.30 -17.53 7.31
CA ILE A 442 -7.49 -17.23 8.73
C ILE A 442 -6.13 -16.84 9.28
N ALA A 443 -6.10 -15.68 9.91
CA ALA A 443 -4.89 -15.23 10.56
C ALA A 443 -4.51 -16.10 11.75
N THR A 444 -3.22 -16.25 11.94
CA THR A 444 -2.63 -17.02 13.04
C THR A 444 -2.18 -16.12 14.19
N ASP A 445 -2.02 -14.82 13.94
CA ASP A 445 -1.64 -13.82 14.93
C ASP A 445 -2.29 -12.47 14.61
N ARG A 446 -2.45 -11.62 15.64
CA ARG A 446 -2.99 -10.26 15.55
C ARG A 446 -2.00 -9.29 16.18
N ILE A 447 -1.57 -8.26 15.47
CA ILE A 447 -0.59 -7.29 15.97
C ILE A 447 -1.29 -5.94 16.13
N PRO A 448 -1.31 -5.35 17.34
CA PRO A 448 -1.88 -4.02 17.52
C PRO A 448 -1.00 -2.97 16.85
N LEU A 449 -1.64 -1.96 16.28
CA LEU A 449 -1.01 -0.75 15.78
C LEU A 449 -1.49 0.44 16.58
N TYR A 450 -0.55 1.35 16.89
CA TYR A 450 -0.89 2.66 17.40
C TYR A 450 -1.18 3.57 16.22
N ASN A 451 -2.33 4.24 16.22
CA ASN A 451 -2.67 5.24 15.21
C ASN A 451 -2.42 6.63 15.80
N GLN A 452 -1.41 7.35 15.29
CA GLN A 452 -1.13 8.72 15.72
C GLN A 452 -1.81 9.70 14.76
N PHE A 453 -2.62 10.59 15.32
CA PHE A 453 -3.34 11.66 14.61
C PHE A 453 -4.19 11.21 13.41
N GLN A 454 -4.62 9.94 13.37
CA GLN A 454 -5.40 9.36 12.26
C GLN A 454 -4.67 9.34 10.91
N THR A 455 -3.34 9.46 10.92
CA THR A 455 -2.52 9.64 9.71
C THR A 455 -1.33 8.70 9.61
N GLN A 456 -0.91 8.06 10.71
CA GLN A 456 0.28 7.21 10.72
C GLN A 456 0.15 6.07 11.73
N TYR A 457 0.55 4.87 11.33
CA TYR A 457 0.50 3.68 12.17
C TYR A 457 1.88 3.25 12.64
N PHE A 458 1.95 2.81 13.89
CA PHE A 458 3.18 2.36 14.50
C PHE A 458 3.05 0.94 15.00
N ILE A 459 4.15 0.20 14.89
CA ILE A 459 4.25 -1.20 15.25
C ILE A 459 5.52 -1.46 16.02
N ASN A 460 5.44 -2.37 17.00
CA ASN A 460 6.60 -2.83 17.73
C ASN A 460 7.27 -4.00 17.00
N VAL A 461 8.57 -3.86 16.77
CA VAL A 461 9.44 -4.93 16.28
C VAL A 461 10.62 -5.08 17.24
N SER A 462 11.27 -6.24 17.25
CA SER A 462 12.56 -6.38 17.96
C SER A 462 13.63 -6.99 17.07
N VAL A 463 14.87 -6.56 17.26
CA VAL A 463 16.02 -6.98 16.46
C VAL A 463 17.18 -7.36 17.38
N GLY A 464 17.86 -8.46 17.09
CA GLY A 464 19.10 -8.86 17.73
C GLY A 464 19.00 -9.95 18.81
N THR A 465 20.17 -10.39 19.27
CA THR A 465 20.35 -11.35 20.36
C THR A 465 21.38 -10.85 21.38
N PRO A 466 20.99 -10.39 22.59
CA PRO A 466 19.62 -10.21 23.07
C PRO A 466 18.82 -9.19 22.25
N ARG A 467 17.49 -9.29 22.35
CA ARG A 467 16.55 -8.46 21.59
C ARG A 467 16.60 -7.00 22.04
N GLN A 468 16.65 -6.11 21.06
CA GLN A 468 16.45 -4.67 21.21
C GLN A 468 15.09 -4.31 20.59
N ASN A 469 14.27 -3.51 21.27
CA ASN A 469 12.89 -3.21 20.85
C ASN A 469 12.82 -1.85 20.15
N PHE A 470 11.98 -1.76 19.12
CA PHE A 470 11.80 -0.57 18.29
C PHE A 470 10.33 -0.34 18.01
N THR A 471 9.89 0.91 18.11
CA THR A 471 8.60 1.38 17.57
C THR A 471 8.86 2.00 16.20
N VAL A 472 8.31 1.41 15.14
CA VAL A 472 8.57 1.81 13.76
C VAL A 472 7.27 2.13 13.03
N ILE A 473 7.34 2.91 11.96
CA ILE A 473 6.20 3.20 11.07
C ILE A 473 5.79 1.92 10.35
N PHE A 474 4.51 1.59 10.33
CA PHE A 474 3.93 0.56 9.49
C PHE A 474 3.42 1.15 8.17
N ASP A 475 3.81 0.55 7.05
CA ASP A 475 3.50 1.08 5.72
C ASP A 475 3.29 -0.04 4.69
N THR A 476 2.12 -0.13 4.06
CA THR A 476 1.89 -1.08 2.96
C THR A 476 2.38 -0.58 1.59
N GLY A 477 2.65 0.72 1.45
CA GLY A 477 3.13 1.36 0.22
C GLY A 477 4.63 1.19 -0.01
N SER A 478 5.42 0.91 1.03
CA SER A 478 6.86 0.67 0.91
C SER A 478 7.28 -0.78 1.14
N SER A 479 8.38 -1.17 0.51
CA SER A 479 9.02 -2.49 0.61
C SER A 479 10.08 -2.56 1.72
N VAL A 480 10.22 -1.48 2.49
CA VAL A 480 11.43 -1.15 3.23
C VAL A 480 11.35 -1.60 4.67
N PHE A 481 12.26 -2.46 5.11
CA PHE A 481 12.52 -2.62 6.55
C PHE A 481 13.85 -1.96 6.92
N GLY A 482 13.78 -0.89 7.72
CA GLY A 482 14.95 -0.15 8.18
C GLY A 482 14.75 0.42 9.58
N ILE A 483 15.78 0.32 10.42
CA ILE A 483 15.80 0.84 11.79
C ILE A 483 17.00 1.77 11.97
N PHE A 484 16.85 2.78 12.82
CA PHE A 484 17.97 3.64 13.19
C PHE A 484 19.03 2.84 13.93
N SER A 485 20.29 3.06 13.58
CA SER A 485 21.42 2.28 14.07
C SER A 485 22.60 3.17 14.39
N GLN A 486 23.37 2.79 15.40
CA GLN A 486 24.70 3.34 15.62
C GLN A 486 25.63 2.98 14.45
N CYS A 487 26.57 3.88 14.16
CA CYS A 487 27.67 3.59 13.26
C CYS A 487 28.66 2.59 13.87
N ILE A 488 29.21 1.73 13.03
CA ILE A 488 30.25 0.75 13.39
C ILE A 488 31.43 0.86 12.43
N ALA A 489 32.64 0.61 12.92
CA ALA A 489 33.89 0.87 12.19
C ALA A 489 34.08 0.00 10.94
N ASP A 490 33.47 -1.18 10.93
CA ASP A 490 33.58 -2.20 9.88
C ASP A 490 32.43 -2.17 8.86
N ALA A 491 31.48 -1.25 9.01
CA ALA A 491 30.43 -1.01 8.02
C ALA A 491 30.83 0.08 7.01
N PRO A 492 30.38 -0.03 5.75
CA PRO A 492 30.57 1.06 4.80
C PRO A 492 29.74 2.28 5.23
N ASN A 493 30.34 3.46 5.16
CA ASN A 493 29.70 4.71 5.54
C ASN A 493 28.98 5.34 4.33
N TYR A 494 27.66 5.49 4.44
CA TYR A 494 26.81 6.14 3.46
C TYR A 494 25.99 7.22 4.20
N GLY A 495 26.34 8.49 3.99
CA GLY A 495 25.79 9.61 4.75
C GLY A 495 26.59 9.96 6.00
N SER A 496 25.92 10.62 6.95
CA SER A 496 26.49 11.01 8.24
C SER A 496 26.21 9.99 9.35
N CYS A 497 26.96 10.07 10.45
CA CYS A 497 26.74 9.26 11.66
C CYS A 497 25.92 10.05 12.70
N SER A 498 24.65 10.27 12.40
CA SER A 498 23.75 11.13 13.19
C SER A 498 23.27 10.48 14.48
N PHE A 499 23.26 9.14 14.55
CA PHE A 499 22.76 8.36 15.69
C PHE A 499 23.86 7.88 16.66
N GLY A 500 25.08 8.43 16.57
CA GLY A 500 26.21 8.05 17.43
C GLY A 500 26.88 6.72 17.01
N GLY A 501 27.82 6.24 17.83
CA GLY A 501 28.69 5.11 17.50
C GLY A 501 30.10 5.56 17.07
N TYR A 502 30.83 4.69 16.38
CA TYR A 502 32.18 5.00 15.90
C TYR A 502 32.13 6.18 14.93
N LYS A 503 32.78 7.30 15.29
CA LYS A 503 33.05 8.42 14.38
C LYS A 503 34.42 8.16 13.77
N GLY A 504 34.42 7.69 12.52
CA GLY A 504 35.65 7.58 11.73
C GLY A 504 36.35 8.92 11.60
#